data_AF-A0A851UWX2-F1
#
_entry.id   AF-A0A851UWX2-F1
#
_cell.length_a   1.000
_cell.length_b   1.000
_cell.length_c   1.000
_cell.angle_alpha   90.00
_cell.angle_beta   90.00
_cell.angle_gamma   90.00
#
_symmetry.space_group_name_H-M   'P 1'
#
loop_
_entity.id
_entity.type
_entity.pdbx_description
1 polymer ?
#
loop_
_entity_poly.entity_id
_entity_poly.type
_entity_poly.pdbx_seq_one_letter_code
_entity_poly.pdbx_strand_id
1 'polypeptide(L)'
;ADTPRPQLFSPFEVVRYDAVAGAPERDRAGRCIRARTGETGLLIAPVTARTPFLGYAGSPELSEQKLLRGVFAEGDEFFNTGDLVEQDEEEFVRFRDRTGDTFRWKGENVATTEVAEALLAHESLLEATVYGVTVPG
;
A
#
# COMPACT_ATOMS: atom_id res chain seq x y z
N ALA A 1 16.67 20.22 -23.48
CA ALA A 1 17.46 19.00 -23.30
C ALA A 1 16.46 17.89 -23.04
N ASP A 2 16.45 16.86 -23.87
CA ASP A 2 15.48 15.77 -23.82
C ASP A 2 15.98 14.77 -22.77
N THR A 3 15.55 14.96 -21.52
CA THR A 3 15.90 14.05 -20.42
C THR A 3 15.20 12.72 -20.69
N PRO A 4 15.91 11.59 -20.76
CA PRO A 4 15.29 10.30 -21.05
C PRO A 4 14.24 10.00 -19.97
N ARG A 5 13.00 9.75 -20.42
CA ARG A 5 11.89 9.39 -19.53
C ARG A 5 12.24 8.08 -18.82
N PRO A 6 12.16 8.01 -17.48
CA PRO A 6 12.40 6.77 -16.78
C PRO A 6 11.33 5.74 -17.19
N GLN A 7 11.74 4.71 -17.93
CA GLN A 7 10.84 3.58 -18.21
C GLN A 7 10.63 2.83 -16.89
N LEU A 8 9.40 2.85 -16.39
CA LEU A 8 9.03 2.11 -15.19
C LEU A 8 9.25 0.61 -15.42
N PHE A 9 10.12 0.04 -14.59
CA PHE A 9 10.60 -1.35 -14.69
C PHE A 9 9.51 -2.39 -14.34
N SER A 10 8.43 -1.97 -13.68
CA SER A 10 7.28 -2.82 -13.36
C SER A 10 5.99 -2.06 -13.65
N PRO A 11 4.99 -2.68 -14.30
CA PRO A 11 3.67 -2.08 -14.38
C PRO A 11 3.11 -1.96 -12.97
N PHE A 12 2.62 -0.78 -12.63
CA PHE A 12 1.82 -0.52 -11.43
C PHE A 12 0.64 0.34 -11.85
N GLU A 13 -0.36 0.42 -10.98
CA GLU A 13 -1.51 1.28 -11.16
C GLU A 13 -1.71 2.09 -9.88
N VAL A 14 -2.28 3.28 -10.00
CA VAL A 14 -2.66 4.11 -8.86
C VAL A 14 -4.19 4.24 -8.88
N VAL A 15 -4.84 3.75 -7.83
CA VAL A 15 -6.30 3.76 -7.71
C VAL A 15 -6.75 4.69 -6.59
N ARG A 16 -7.92 5.32 -6.74
CA ARG A 16 -8.50 6.17 -5.70
C ARG A 16 -8.73 5.35 -4.43
N TYR A 17 -8.52 5.99 -3.29
CA TYR A 17 -8.55 5.34 -1.98
C TYR A 17 -9.42 6.13 -1.00
N ASP A 18 -10.38 5.44 -0.39
CA ASP A 18 -11.20 6.00 0.67
C ASP A 18 -10.52 5.71 2.02
N ALA A 19 -9.92 6.75 2.61
CA ALA A 19 -9.24 6.65 3.89
C ALA A 19 -10.18 6.35 5.06
N VAL A 20 -11.47 6.68 4.96
CA VAL A 20 -12.46 6.39 6.00
C VAL A 20 -12.91 4.94 5.92
N ALA A 21 -13.16 4.43 4.71
CA ALA A 21 -13.51 3.03 4.50
C ALA A 21 -12.30 2.09 4.62
N GLY A 22 -11.08 2.60 4.51
CA GLY A 22 -9.86 1.81 4.52
C GLY A 22 -9.71 0.93 3.27
N ALA A 23 -10.26 1.35 2.13
CA ALA A 23 -10.33 0.54 0.92
C ALA A 23 -10.29 1.37 -0.37
N PRO A 24 -9.90 0.77 -1.52
CA PRO A 24 -10.01 1.43 -2.81
C PRO A 24 -11.45 1.82 -3.14
N GLU A 25 -11.64 3.02 -3.70
CA GLU A 25 -12.94 3.44 -4.22
C GLU A 25 -13.32 2.61 -5.44
N ARG A 26 -14.58 2.16 -5.47
CA ARG A 26 -15.12 1.35 -6.57
C ARG A 26 -16.31 2.03 -7.25
N ASP A 27 -16.41 1.85 -8.56
CA ASP A 27 -17.52 2.34 -9.37
C ASP A 27 -18.79 1.50 -9.20
N ARG A 28 -19.85 1.84 -9.94
CA ARG A 28 -21.13 1.10 -9.90
C ARG A 28 -21.04 -0.34 -10.38
N ALA A 29 -20.03 -0.68 -11.17
CA ALA A 29 -19.76 -2.04 -11.61
C ALA A 29 -18.86 -2.81 -10.62
N GLY A 30 -18.47 -2.19 -9.50
CA GLY A 30 -17.59 -2.78 -8.49
C GLY A 30 -16.11 -2.75 -8.89
N ARG A 31 -15.70 -1.92 -9.86
CA ARG A 31 -14.30 -1.80 -10.30
C ARG A 31 -13.57 -0.68 -9.58
N CYS A 32 -12.29 -0.86 -9.30
CA CYS A 32 -11.46 0.21 -8.75
C CYS A 32 -11.37 1.37 -9.73
N ILE A 33 -11.47 2.59 -9.20
CA ILE A 33 -11.38 3.82 -9.99
C ILE A 33 -9.90 4.26 -10.02
N ARG A 34 -9.35 4.52 -11.20
CA ARG A 34 -7.99 5.07 -11.33
C ARG A 34 -7.90 6.47 -10.71
N ALA A 35 -6.80 6.76 -10.01
CA ALA A 35 -6.48 8.11 -9.58
C ALA A 35 -6.14 8.97 -10.81
N ARG A 36 -6.53 10.25 -10.77
CA ARG A 36 -6.13 11.21 -11.82
C ARG A 36 -4.68 11.62 -11.62
N THR A 37 -4.07 12.18 -12.66
CA THR A 37 -2.76 12.82 -12.55
C THR A 37 -2.79 13.90 -11.46
N GLY A 38 -1.80 13.88 -10.58
CA GLY A 38 -1.72 14.77 -9.41
C GLY A 38 -2.67 14.42 -8.26
N GLU A 39 -3.48 13.37 -8.39
CA GLU A 39 -4.34 12.88 -7.30
C GLU A 39 -3.59 11.82 -6.48
N THR A 40 -3.68 11.92 -5.16
CA THR A 40 -3.15 10.86 -4.28
C THR A 40 -4.05 9.63 -4.35
N GLY A 41 -3.45 8.46 -4.57
CA GLY A 41 -4.16 7.19 -4.59
C GLY A 41 -3.28 6.04 -4.10
N LEU A 42 -3.90 4.88 -3.93
CA LEU A 42 -3.24 3.65 -3.53
C LEU A 42 -2.45 3.06 -4.70
N LEU A 43 -1.17 2.80 -4.46
CA LEU A 43 -0.31 2.06 -5.38
C LEU A 43 -0.64 0.57 -5.32
N ILE A 44 -0.87 -0.04 -6.49
CA ILE A 44 -1.14 -1.46 -6.62
C ILE A 44 -0.28 -2.06 -7.73
N ALA A 45 0.14 -3.31 -7.55
CA ALA A 45 0.98 -4.03 -8.51
C ALA A 45 0.25 -5.26 -9.04
N PRO A 46 0.24 -5.54 -10.36
CA PRO A 46 -0.45 -6.70 -10.91
C PRO A 46 0.22 -8.00 -10.44
N VAL A 47 -0.59 -8.94 -9.98
CA VAL A 47 -0.14 -10.31 -9.71
C VAL A 47 -0.21 -11.09 -11.02
N THR A 48 0.94 -11.57 -11.48
CA THR A 48 1.04 -12.28 -12.76
C THR A 48 1.90 -13.53 -12.61
N ALA A 49 1.89 -14.41 -13.62
CA ALA A 49 2.80 -15.55 -13.64
C ALA A 49 4.29 -15.14 -13.61
N ARG A 50 4.63 -13.92 -14.07
CA ARG A 50 6.00 -13.37 -14.01
C ARG A 50 6.32 -12.72 -12.67
N THR A 51 5.31 -12.21 -11.99
CA THR A 51 5.40 -11.49 -10.71
C THR A 51 4.33 -12.04 -9.75
N PRO A 52 4.45 -13.32 -9.32
CA PRO A 52 3.45 -13.91 -8.46
C PRO A 52 3.57 -13.38 -7.03
N PHE A 53 2.44 -13.23 -6.35
CA PHE A 53 2.43 -13.10 -4.90
C PHE A 53 2.26 -14.49 -4.30
N LEU A 54 3.32 -15.02 -3.70
CA LEU A 54 3.33 -16.38 -3.12
C LEU A 54 2.63 -16.47 -1.76
N GLY A 55 2.13 -15.34 -1.25
CA GLY A 55 1.60 -15.24 0.09
C GLY A 55 2.67 -15.04 1.16
N TYR A 56 2.21 -14.89 2.39
CA TYR A 56 3.04 -14.87 3.59
C TYR A 56 3.16 -16.28 4.17
N ALA A 57 4.29 -16.58 4.83
CA ALA A 57 4.52 -17.87 5.48
C ALA A 57 3.58 -18.15 6.68
N GLY A 58 2.81 -17.15 7.12
CA GLY A 58 1.86 -17.23 8.22
C GLY A 58 0.43 -17.53 7.76
N SER A 59 -0.52 -16.83 8.36
CA SER A 59 -1.95 -17.00 8.09
C SER A 59 -2.28 -16.76 6.59
N PRO A 60 -2.95 -17.72 5.92
CA PRO A 60 -3.47 -17.53 4.56
C PRO A 60 -4.40 -16.32 4.45
N GLU A 61 -5.15 -16.03 5.52
CA GLU A 61 -6.07 -14.89 5.59
C GLU A 61 -5.32 -13.56 5.44
N LEU A 62 -4.13 -13.43 6.02
CA LEU A 62 -3.28 -12.24 5.83
C LEU A 62 -2.80 -12.08 4.39
N SER A 63 -2.57 -13.21 3.70
CA SER A 63 -2.20 -13.20 2.28
C SER A 63 -3.37 -12.74 1.42
N GLU A 64 -4.56 -13.28 1.67
CA GLU A 64 -5.79 -12.93 0.97
C GLU A 64 -6.16 -11.45 1.15
N GLN A 65 -5.95 -10.88 2.34
CA GLN A 65 -6.20 -9.45 2.59
C GLN A 65 -5.31 -8.50 1.77
N LYS A 66 -4.16 -8.98 1.27
CA LYS A 66 -3.29 -8.18 0.38
C LYS A 66 -3.69 -8.23 -1.07
N LEU A 67 -4.61 -9.12 -1.47
CA LEU A 67 -5.02 -9.29 -2.85
C LEU A 67 -6.31 -8.52 -3.14
N LEU A 68 -6.25 -7.68 -4.17
CA LEU A 68 -7.41 -7.00 -4.74
C LEU A 68 -7.80 -7.73 -6.01
N ARG A 69 -9.05 -8.21 -6.06
CA ARG A 69 -9.61 -8.89 -7.23
C ARG A 69 -10.64 -8.03 -7.94
N GLY A 70 -10.79 -8.26 -9.23
CA GLY A 70 -11.77 -7.55 -10.04
C GLY A 70 -11.52 -6.04 -10.05
N VAL A 71 -10.26 -5.63 -10.07
CA VAL A 71 -9.80 -4.24 -10.03
C VAL A 71 -10.27 -3.49 -11.27
N PHE A 72 -9.95 -3.96 -12.47
CA PHE A 72 -10.37 -3.35 -13.73
C PHE A 72 -11.14 -4.32 -14.64
N ALA A 73 -10.81 -5.61 -14.58
CA ALA A 73 -11.36 -6.68 -15.40
C ALA A 73 -11.70 -7.93 -14.58
N GLU A 74 -12.56 -8.81 -15.07
CA GLU A 74 -12.96 -9.99 -14.30
C GLU A 74 -11.79 -10.97 -14.30
N GLY A 75 -11.45 -11.51 -13.13
CA GLY A 75 -10.30 -12.41 -12.97
C GLY A 75 -8.94 -11.71 -12.92
N ASP A 76 -8.87 -10.38 -12.95
CA ASP A 76 -7.62 -9.69 -12.62
C ASP A 76 -7.35 -9.70 -11.11
N GLU A 77 -6.07 -9.66 -10.77
CA GLU A 77 -5.60 -9.67 -9.39
C GLU A 77 -4.41 -8.72 -9.24
N PHE A 78 -4.46 -7.91 -8.20
CA PHE A 78 -3.42 -6.95 -7.86
C PHE A 78 -3.04 -7.07 -6.40
N PHE A 79 -1.75 -6.93 -6.12
CA PHE A 79 -1.22 -6.79 -4.78
C PHE A 79 -1.39 -5.35 -4.29
N ASN A 80 -2.02 -5.21 -3.14
CA ASN A 80 -2.14 -3.96 -2.40
C ASN A 80 -0.82 -3.68 -1.65
N THR A 81 -0.06 -2.68 -2.11
CA THR A 81 1.22 -2.32 -1.47
C THR A 81 1.02 -1.65 -0.12
N GLY A 82 -0.14 -1.03 0.09
CA GLY A 82 -0.48 -0.21 1.22
C GLY A 82 0.06 1.23 1.14
N ASP A 83 0.77 1.61 0.07
CA ASP A 83 1.36 2.94 -0.05
C ASP A 83 0.44 3.89 -0.83
N LEU A 84 0.22 5.09 -0.29
CA LEU A 84 -0.44 6.19 -0.98
C LEU A 84 0.61 7.03 -1.69
N VAL A 85 0.40 7.21 -2.99
CA VAL A 85 1.31 7.94 -3.88
C VAL A 85 0.55 8.93 -4.74
N GLU A 86 1.26 9.92 -5.24
CA GLU A 86 0.78 10.85 -6.25
C GLU A 86 1.69 10.75 -7.47
N GLN A 87 1.11 10.55 -8.65
CA GLN A 87 1.85 10.56 -9.91
C GLN A 87 1.53 11.83 -10.69
N ASP A 88 2.56 12.57 -11.13
CA ASP A 88 2.39 13.79 -11.91
C ASP A 88 2.44 13.59 -13.43
N GLU A 89 2.32 14.68 -14.18
CA GLU A 89 2.32 14.71 -15.65
C GLU A 89 3.65 14.26 -16.26
N GLU A 90 4.74 14.31 -15.48
CA GLU A 90 6.07 13.82 -15.87
C GLU A 90 6.30 12.36 -15.46
N GLU A 91 5.22 11.66 -15.06
CA GLU A 91 5.19 10.28 -14.57
C GLU A 91 5.98 10.07 -13.27
N PHE A 92 6.39 11.14 -12.58
CA PHE A 92 7.11 11.05 -11.33
C PHE A 92 6.17 10.67 -10.19
N VAL A 93 6.55 9.63 -9.44
CA VAL A 93 5.76 9.10 -8.32
C VAL A 93 6.30 9.64 -7.00
N ARG A 94 5.47 10.39 -6.28
CA ARG A 94 5.77 10.91 -4.94
C ARG A 94 5.06 10.07 -3.90
N PHE A 95 5.80 9.55 -2.94
CA PHE A 95 5.21 8.95 -1.74
C PHE A 95 4.48 10.02 -0.93
N ARG A 96 3.24 9.73 -0.54
CA ARG A 96 2.40 10.63 0.27
C ARG A 96 2.17 10.06 1.66
N ASP A 97 1.79 8.80 1.76
CA ASP A 97 1.49 8.17 3.06
C ASP A 97 1.46 6.63 2.96
N ARG A 98 1.17 5.96 4.07
CA ARG A 98 0.90 4.53 4.16
C ARG A 98 -0.43 4.25 4.84
N THR A 99 -1.12 3.24 4.33
CA THR A 99 -2.40 2.77 4.85
C THR A 99 -2.18 1.77 6.01
N GLY A 100 -3.02 1.89 7.03
CA GLY A 100 -3.02 1.01 8.20
C GLY A 100 -1.92 1.34 9.22
N ASP A 101 -1.68 0.39 10.14
CA ASP A 101 -0.84 0.58 11.32
C ASP A 101 0.66 0.27 11.08
N THR A 102 1.10 0.33 9.82
CA THR A 102 2.51 0.11 9.45
C THR A 102 3.11 1.40 8.92
N PHE A 103 4.25 1.79 9.46
CA PHE A 103 4.95 3.02 9.11
C PHE A 103 6.25 2.72 8.36
N ARG A 104 6.69 3.65 7.51
CA ARG A 104 8.00 3.59 6.85
C ARG A 104 9.01 4.41 7.66
N TRP A 105 10.05 3.76 8.18
CA TRP A 105 11.12 4.42 8.93
C TRP A 105 12.48 4.02 8.39
N LYS A 106 13.29 5.00 7.96
CA LYS A 106 14.63 4.78 7.39
C LYS A 106 14.69 3.71 6.28
N GLY A 107 13.63 3.58 5.49
CA GLY A 107 13.59 2.59 4.42
C GLY A 107 13.10 1.20 4.85
N GLU A 108 12.63 1.03 6.10
CA GLU A 108 12.08 -0.23 6.62
C GLU A 108 10.59 -0.11 6.98
N ASN A 109 9.86 -1.24 6.94
CA ASN A 109 8.48 -1.32 7.39
C ASN A 109 8.46 -1.59 8.90
N VAL A 110 7.71 -0.79 9.65
CA VAL A 110 7.57 -0.90 11.11
C VAL A 110 6.10 -1.02 11.44
N ALA A 111 5.65 -2.20 11.87
CA ALA A 111 4.28 -2.41 12.34
C ALA A 111 4.16 -1.96 13.80
N THR A 112 3.21 -1.07 14.12
CA THR A 112 3.03 -0.62 15.51
C THR A 112 2.60 -1.75 16.43
N THR A 113 1.84 -2.72 15.92
CA THR A 113 1.45 -3.92 16.67
C THR A 113 2.65 -4.75 17.10
N GLU A 114 3.61 -5.01 16.21
CA GLU A 114 4.82 -5.78 16.54
C GLU A 114 5.66 -5.06 17.61
N VAL A 115 5.78 -3.74 17.50
CA VAL A 115 6.47 -2.93 18.53
C VAL A 115 5.72 -2.99 19.86
N ALA A 116 4.39 -2.90 19.84
CA ALA A 116 3.57 -2.99 21.05
C ALA A 116 3.68 -4.38 21.71
N GLU A 117 3.62 -5.46 20.93
CA GLU A 117 3.82 -6.84 21.39
C GLU A 117 5.21 -7.04 22.01
N ALA A 118 6.26 -6.50 21.38
CA ALA A 118 7.61 -6.55 21.91
C ALA A 118 7.76 -5.81 23.25
N LEU A 119 7.05 -4.67 23.43
CA LEU A 119 7.01 -3.96 24.71
C LEU A 119 6.24 -4.76 25.77
N LEU A 120 5.08 -5.33 25.41
CA LEU A 120 4.23 -6.11 26.30
C LEU A 120 4.85 -7.44 26.76
N ALA A 121 5.96 -7.87 26.15
CA ALA A 121 6.76 -8.97 26.68
C ALA A 121 7.41 -8.64 28.03
N HIS A 122 7.46 -7.37 28.44
CA HIS A 122 7.99 -6.94 29.74
C HIS A 122 6.90 -6.95 30.83
N GLU A 123 7.05 -7.81 31.85
CA GLU A 123 6.01 -8.08 32.87
C GLU A 123 5.52 -6.84 33.66
N SER A 124 6.32 -5.78 33.75
CA SER A 124 5.91 -4.52 34.39
C SER A 124 4.93 -3.66 33.58
N LEU A 125 4.65 -3.99 32.32
CA LEU A 125 3.74 -3.25 31.45
C LEU A 125 2.40 -3.98 31.33
N LEU A 126 1.31 -3.29 31.67
CA LEU A 126 -0.05 -3.81 31.56
C LEU A 126 -0.63 -3.65 30.15
N GLU A 127 -0.35 -2.52 29.51
CA GLU A 127 -0.86 -2.16 28.18
C GLU A 127 0.17 -1.26 27.47
N ALA A 128 0.25 -1.36 26.15
CA ALA A 128 1.11 -0.52 25.31
C ALA A 128 0.37 -0.12 24.03
N THR A 129 0.44 1.16 23.68
CA THR A 129 -0.05 1.69 22.40
C THR A 129 1.10 2.38 21.68
N VAL A 130 1.30 2.03 20.41
CA VAL A 130 2.37 2.57 19.57
C VAL A 130 1.74 3.29 18.39
N TYR A 131 2.22 4.50 18.11
CA TYR A 131 1.76 5.32 16.98
C TYR A 131 2.93 6.12 16.41
N GLY A 132 2.86 6.44 15.12
CA GLY A 132 3.84 7.29 14.47
C GLY A 132 3.73 8.75 14.93
N VAL A 133 4.88 9.42 15.09
CA VAL A 133 4.97 10.86 15.33
C VAL A 133 5.87 11.51 14.30
N THR A 134 5.61 12.79 13.98
CA THR A 134 6.53 13.59 13.18
C THR A 134 7.83 13.78 13.93
N VAL A 135 8.93 13.32 13.36
CA VAL A 135 10.27 13.55 13.91
C VAL A 135 10.85 14.82 13.28
N PRO A 136 11.22 15.85 14.07
CA PRO A 136 11.89 17.02 13.53
C PRO A 136 13.23 16.63 12.88
N GLY A 137 13.48 17.11 11.66
CA GLY A 137 14.68 16.81 10.88
C GLY A 137 14.93 17.87 9.82
#